data_AF-A0A085FNF7-F1
#
_entry.id   AF-A0A085FNF7-F1
#
_cell.length_a   1.000
_cell.length_b   1.000
_cell.length_c   1.000
_cell.angle_alpha   90.00
_cell.angle_beta   90.00
_cell.angle_gamma   90.00
#
_symmetry.space_group_name_H-M   'P 1'
#
loop_
_entity.id
_entity.type
_entity.pdbx_description
1 polymer ?
#
loop_
_entity_poly.entity_id
_entity_poly.type
_entity_poly.pdbx_seq_one_letter_code
_entity_poly.pdbx_strand_id
1 'polypeptide(L)'
;MKHLNLLAVPIILSVLAGCTTAPVAPSGPKIDTTYTAKGQSSRARFLVLHYTVSDNPTSIKILTEQQVSSHYLVTNHAQPIIYRLVDENRSAYHAGNSSWKNYTQLNNSSIGIEIVNPGWTATPDGGRLFYPFPQSQMDVLIPLLKDIVQRHGIAPENVLGHSDIAPQRKQDPGPLFPWARLAQEGLVLWPDANRVALVRPIFDATLPDVFWFQRKLATHGFAIQQTGVLDQQTRTVLQAFQMKYRPADFAGNPDAETAALLEVLTTPANAPLPVILPPPVTTSPVPMLPPATPPAPVVPETAPAPAAPVPVPTPAVPAPVPTPATPPIPAPVPAAPAAPAAPATAPAVPASPAVVNTP
;
A
#
# COMPACT_ATOMS: atom_id res chain seq x y z
N MET A 1 -61.23 61.74 -35.02
CA MET A 1 -60.98 61.70 -33.56
C MET A 1 -62.14 60.91 -32.95
N LYS A 2 -61.98 59.60 -32.76
CA LYS A 2 -61.82 58.89 -31.47
C LYS A 2 -62.90 59.24 -30.44
N HIS A 3 -63.79 58.28 -30.14
CA HIS A 3 -64.35 57.95 -28.81
C HIS A 3 -65.05 56.58 -28.97
N LEU A 4 -64.32 55.46 -28.90
CA LEU A 4 -63.94 54.67 -27.71
C LEU A 4 -65.16 53.99 -27.04
N ASN A 5 -65.41 52.75 -27.46
CA ASN A 5 -66.30 51.77 -26.82
C ASN A 5 -65.81 51.44 -25.42
N LEU A 6 -66.72 51.44 -24.45
CA LEU A 6 -66.46 51.00 -23.07
C LEU A 6 -67.46 49.92 -22.64
N LEU A 7 -66.89 48.82 -22.15
CA LEU A 7 -67.43 47.81 -21.23
C LEU A 7 -68.50 46.82 -21.71
N ALA A 8 -68.10 45.55 -21.80
CA ALA A 8 -68.34 44.60 -20.70
C ALA A 8 -67.62 43.27 -21.00
N VAL A 9 -66.59 42.95 -20.21
CA VAL A 9 -65.96 41.62 -20.17
C VAL A 9 -66.41 40.97 -18.85
N PRO A 10 -67.07 39.80 -18.84
CA PRO A 10 -67.31 39.10 -17.60
C PRO A 10 -66.02 38.39 -17.18
N ILE A 11 -65.48 38.79 -16.04
CA ILE A 11 -64.39 38.10 -15.35
C ILE A 11 -64.99 36.84 -14.72
N ILE A 12 -64.74 35.70 -15.35
CA ILE A 12 -64.99 34.37 -14.76
C ILE A 12 -63.89 34.14 -13.73
N LEU A 13 -64.23 34.31 -12.45
CA LEU A 13 -63.35 34.03 -11.33
C LEU A 13 -63.39 32.53 -11.05
N SER A 14 -62.45 31.79 -11.62
CA SER A 14 -62.23 30.37 -11.36
C SER A 14 -61.80 30.16 -9.90
N VAL A 15 -62.70 29.65 -9.07
CA VAL A 15 -62.38 29.21 -7.70
C VAL A 15 -61.57 27.91 -7.81
N LEU A 16 -60.24 28.01 -7.82
CA LEU A 16 -59.37 26.87 -7.51
C LEU A 16 -59.50 26.59 -6.00
N ALA A 17 -60.41 25.68 -5.64
CA ALA A 17 -60.39 25.03 -4.34
C ALA A 17 -59.18 24.10 -4.30
N GLY A 18 -58.01 24.63 -3.91
CA GLY A 18 -56.86 23.83 -3.55
C GLY A 18 -57.19 23.03 -2.29
N CYS A 19 -57.39 21.73 -2.42
CA CYS A 19 -57.42 20.82 -1.28
C CYS A 19 -56.05 20.90 -0.57
N THR A 20 -55.97 21.70 0.48
CA THR A 20 -54.84 21.66 1.40
C THR A 20 -54.89 20.33 2.15
N THR A 21 -54.04 19.39 1.78
CA THR A 21 -53.80 18.21 2.61
C THR A 21 -53.22 18.73 3.93
N ALA A 22 -53.95 18.50 5.02
CA ALA A 22 -53.46 18.85 6.36
C ALA A 22 -52.06 18.22 6.54
N PRO A 23 -51.06 18.98 7.01
CA PRO A 23 -49.72 18.42 7.22
C PRO A 23 -49.85 17.27 8.22
N VAL A 24 -49.56 16.06 7.73
CA VAL A 24 -49.47 14.87 8.58
C VAL A 24 -48.43 15.18 9.65
N ALA A 25 -48.87 15.26 10.90
CA ALA A 25 -47.98 15.48 12.03
C ALA A 25 -46.87 14.41 11.99
N PRO A 26 -45.59 14.76 12.17
CA PRO A 26 -44.50 13.80 12.08
C PRO A 26 -44.79 12.60 13.00
N SER A 27 -44.95 11.43 12.42
CA SER A 27 -45.14 10.18 13.15
C SER A 27 -43.80 9.79 13.79
N GLY A 28 -43.57 10.22 15.02
CA GLY A 28 -42.35 9.92 15.76
C GLY A 28 -42.31 10.55 17.15
N PRO A 29 -41.39 10.09 18.02
CA PRO A 29 -41.17 10.74 19.31
C PRO A 29 -40.73 12.19 19.12
N LYS A 30 -41.14 13.08 20.03
CA LYS A 30 -40.62 14.45 20.08
C LYS A 30 -39.20 14.43 20.64
N ILE A 31 -38.20 14.57 19.77
CA ILE A 31 -36.79 14.64 20.16
C ILE A 31 -36.44 16.12 20.36
N ASP A 32 -35.99 16.49 21.56
CA ASP A 32 -35.46 17.82 21.85
C ASP A 32 -33.99 17.90 21.40
N THR A 33 -33.71 18.79 20.44
CA THR A 33 -32.37 19.01 19.86
C THR A 33 -31.76 20.35 20.23
N THR A 34 -32.25 21.00 21.31
CA THR A 34 -31.76 22.31 21.80
C THR A 34 -30.26 22.33 22.09
N TYR A 35 -29.69 21.19 22.47
CA TYR A 35 -28.27 21.06 22.80
C TYR A 35 -27.55 20.15 21.80
N THR A 36 -26.36 20.58 21.36
CA THR A 36 -25.44 19.77 20.54
C THR A 36 -24.10 19.65 21.24
N ALA A 37 -23.60 18.42 21.40
CA ALA A 37 -22.31 18.19 22.04
C ALA A 37 -21.14 18.67 21.17
N LYS A 38 -20.15 19.31 21.79
CA LYS A 38 -18.86 19.63 21.14
C LYS A 38 -18.00 18.38 20.91
N GLY A 39 -18.11 17.39 21.79
CA GLY A 39 -17.37 16.13 21.72
C GLY A 39 -17.98 15.16 20.71
N GLN A 40 -17.83 15.44 19.41
CA GLN A 40 -18.25 14.57 18.33
C GLN A 40 -17.26 14.63 17.16
N SER A 41 -17.24 13.60 16.33
CA SER A 41 -16.42 13.52 15.12
C SER A 41 -17.09 12.62 14.08
N SER A 42 -16.50 12.54 12.89
CA SER A 42 -16.89 11.56 11.87
C SER A 42 -16.85 10.12 12.39
N ARG A 43 -17.79 9.28 11.92
CA ARG A 43 -17.75 7.81 12.11
C ARG A 43 -16.76 7.14 11.16
N ALA A 44 -16.57 7.68 9.96
CA ALA A 44 -15.52 7.24 9.05
C ALA A 44 -14.16 7.74 9.58
N ARG A 45 -13.31 6.78 9.95
CA ARG A 45 -11.96 6.97 10.51
C ARG A 45 -10.85 6.49 9.57
N PHE A 46 -11.20 5.60 8.64
CA PHE A 46 -10.30 4.97 7.68
C PHE A 46 -10.77 5.18 6.25
N LEU A 47 -9.82 5.13 5.32
CA LEU A 47 -10.07 5.02 3.89
C LEU A 47 -9.32 3.78 3.40
N VAL A 48 -10.03 2.85 2.75
CA VAL A 48 -9.44 1.57 2.30
C VAL A 48 -9.53 1.46 0.78
N LEU A 49 -8.38 1.25 0.14
CA LEU A 49 -8.21 1.12 -1.29
C LEU A 49 -8.16 -0.34 -1.72
N HIS A 50 -8.86 -0.64 -2.82
CA HIS A 50 -9.03 -1.98 -3.40
C HIS A 50 -8.79 -1.93 -4.91
N TYR A 51 -8.55 -3.10 -5.51
CA TYR A 51 -8.79 -3.30 -6.94
C TYR A 51 -9.87 -4.37 -7.15
N THR A 52 -10.50 -4.36 -8.31
CA THR A 52 -11.66 -5.22 -8.57
C THR A 52 -11.33 -6.62 -9.10
N VAL A 53 -10.13 -6.84 -9.67
CA VAL A 53 -9.79 -8.08 -10.43
C VAL A 53 -10.77 -8.33 -11.60
N SER A 54 -11.28 -7.25 -12.20
CA SER A 54 -12.32 -7.36 -13.23
C SER A 54 -12.37 -6.14 -14.16
N ASP A 55 -13.30 -6.17 -15.12
CA ASP A 55 -13.62 -5.05 -16.01
C ASP A 55 -14.72 -4.14 -15.42
N ASN A 56 -15.02 -3.01 -16.08
CA ASN A 56 -16.02 -2.06 -15.56
C ASN A 56 -17.42 -2.67 -15.40
N PRO A 57 -18.03 -3.30 -16.44
CA PRO A 57 -19.38 -3.85 -16.31
C PRO A 57 -19.50 -4.91 -15.21
N THR A 58 -18.52 -5.81 -15.11
CA THR A 58 -18.51 -6.86 -14.11
C THR A 58 -18.30 -6.30 -12.71
N SER A 59 -17.40 -5.32 -12.55
CA SER A 59 -17.17 -4.65 -11.26
C SER A 59 -18.43 -3.95 -10.77
N ILE A 60 -19.14 -3.22 -11.63
CA ILE A 60 -20.41 -2.56 -11.28
C ILE A 60 -21.40 -3.60 -10.80
N LYS A 61 -21.63 -4.66 -11.60
CA LYS A 61 -22.57 -5.73 -11.25
C LYS A 61 -22.25 -6.37 -9.89
N ILE A 62 -21.00 -6.73 -9.65
CA ILE A 62 -20.56 -7.34 -8.39
C ILE A 62 -20.86 -6.40 -7.22
N LEU A 63 -20.47 -5.13 -7.33
CA LEU A 63 -20.56 -4.17 -6.22
C LEU A 63 -21.96 -3.63 -5.96
N THR A 64 -22.93 -3.87 -6.86
CA THR A 64 -24.33 -3.45 -6.69
C THR A 64 -25.31 -4.60 -6.47
N GLU A 65 -25.02 -5.80 -6.96
CA GLU A 65 -25.97 -6.93 -6.95
C GLU A 65 -25.56 -8.10 -6.04
N GLN A 66 -24.32 -8.13 -5.55
CA GLN A 66 -23.82 -9.20 -4.67
C GLN A 66 -23.69 -8.74 -3.21
N GLN A 67 -23.19 -9.62 -2.34
CA GLN A 67 -23.01 -9.35 -0.91
C GLN A 67 -21.70 -8.61 -0.58
N VAL A 68 -21.08 -7.98 -1.58
CA VAL A 68 -19.92 -7.11 -1.45
C VAL A 68 -20.23 -5.76 -2.09
N SER A 69 -19.73 -4.68 -1.53
CA SER A 69 -19.96 -3.33 -2.04
C SER A 69 -18.86 -2.39 -1.59
N SER A 70 -18.71 -1.28 -2.31
CA SER A 70 -17.84 -0.15 -1.93
C SER A 70 -18.63 1.15 -1.92
N HIS A 71 -18.10 2.20 -1.30
CA HIS A 71 -18.72 3.51 -1.39
C HIS A 71 -18.50 4.09 -2.77
N TYR A 72 -17.28 3.93 -3.30
CA TYR A 72 -16.88 4.43 -4.60
C TYR A 72 -16.29 3.35 -5.50
N LEU A 73 -16.53 3.48 -6.80
CA LEU A 73 -15.87 2.71 -7.87
C LEU A 73 -15.26 3.69 -8.88
N VAL A 74 -13.96 3.53 -9.17
CA VAL A 74 -13.24 4.30 -10.20
C VAL A 74 -13.02 3.41 -11.42
N THR A 75 -13.63 3.74 -12.55
CA THR A 75 -13.51 2.96 -13.80
C THR A 75 -12.15 3.15 -14.47
N ASN A 76 -11.81 2.29 -15.44
CA ASN A 76 -10.56 2.36 -16.21
C ASN A 76 -10.76 2.83 -17.66
N HIS A 77 -11.86 3.53 -17.96
CA HIS A 77 -12.08 4.17 -19.25
C HIS A 77 -11.00 5.24 -19.53
N ALA A 78 -10.85 5.65 -20.81
CA ALA A 78 -9.95 6.75 -21.17
C ALA A 78 -10.26 8.05 -20.39
N GLN A 79 -11.55 8.29 -20.11
CA GLN A 79 -12.02 9.27 -19.14
C GLN A 79 -12.72 8.53 -18.00
N PRO A 80 -12.03 8.29 -16.88
CA PRO A 80 -12.60 7.58 -15.74
C PRO A 80 -13.83 8.28 -15.16
N ILE A 81 -14.80 7.46 -14.77
CA ILE A 81 -16.02 7.85 -14.06
C ILE A 81 -15.89 7.34 -12.62
N ILE A 82 -16.23 8.20 -11.67
CA ILE A 82 -16.40 7.84 -10.27
C ILE A 82 -17.88 7.57 -10.02
N TYR A 83 -18.24 6.33 -9.71
CA TYR A 83 -19.57 6.00 -9.21
C TYR A 83 -19.58 6.02 -7.69
N ARG A 84 -20.60 6.65 -7.09
CA ARG A 84 -20.93 6.45 -5.67
C ARG A 84 -22.01 5.37 -5.58
N LEU A 85 -21.65 4.19 -5.07
CA LEU A 85 -22.54 3.02 -5.00
C LEU A 85 -23.22 2.90 -3.64
N VAL A 86 -22.56 3.37 -2.57
CA VAL A 86 -23.09 3.42 -1.21
C VAL A 86 -22.81 4.80 -0.62
N ASP A 87 -23.82 5.42 -0.02
CA ASP A 87 -23.64 6.70 0.69
C ASP A 87 -22.68 6.52 1.87
N GLU A 88 -21.81 7.49 2.12
CA GLU A 88 -20.77 7.43 3.17
C GLU A 88 -21.33 7.41 4.61
N ASN A 89 -22.62 7.72 4.79
CA ASN A 89 -23.32 7.58 6.08
C ASN A 89 -23.88 6.16 6.30
N ARG A 90 -23.68 5.25 5.35
CA ARG A 90 -24.00 3.82 5.41
C ARG A 90 -22.71 3.01 5.44
N SER A 91 -22.78 1.75 5.87
CA SER A 91 -21.65 0.83 5.77
C SER A 91 -21.71 0.09 4.44
N ALA A 92 -20.69 0.26 3.59
CA ALA A 92 -20.40 -0.67 2.51
C ALA A 92 -19.69 -1.94 3.03
N TYR A 93 -19.74 -3.03 2.26
CA TYR A 93 -19.19 -4.34 2.63
C TYR A 93 -17.92 -4.65 1.82
N HIS A 94 -16.81 -3.99 2.15
CA HIS A 94 -15.55 -4.08 1.39
C HIS A 94 -14.37 -4.68 2.17
N ALA A 95 -14.23 -4.38 3.46
CA ALA A 95 -13.07 -4.78 4.27
C ALA A 95 -13.15 -6.23 4.79
N GLY A 96 -14.35 -6.72 5.09
CA GLY A 96 -14.57 -8.04 5.68
C GLY A 96 -13.85 -8.22 7.03
N ASN A 97 -13.37 -9.43 7.32
CA ASN A 97 -12.49 -9.67 8.48
C ASN A 97 -11.17 -8.89 8.28
N SER A 98 -10.98 -7.88 9.12
CA SER A 98 -9.98 -6.83 8.95
C SER A 98 -9.57 -6.26 10.31
N SER A 99 -8.32 -5.80 10.41
CA SER A 99 -7.77 -5.16 11.60
C SER A 99 -6.71 -4.12 11.22
N TRP A 100 -6.70 -2.99 11.90
CA TRP A 100 -5.63 -2.00 11.83
C TRP A 100 -5.44 -1.33 13.19
N LYS A 101 -4.20 -1.33 13.69
CA LYS A 101 -3.88 -0.91 15.06
C LYS A 101 -4.79 -1.66 16.06
N ASN A 102 -5.55 -0.92 16.86
CA ASN A 102 -6.48 -1.47 17.85
C ASN A 102 -7.94 -1.56 17.34
N TYR A 103 -8.18 -1.40 16.04
CA TYR A 103 -9.51 -1.47 15.44
C TYR A 103 -9.68 -2.77 14.65
N THR A 104 -10.86 -3.36 14.73
CA THR A 104 -11.27 -4.55 13.97
C THR A 104 -12.59 -4.32 13.26
N GLN A 105 -12.92 -5.12 12.25
CA GLN A 105 -14.19 -5.03 11.50
C GLN A 105 -14.39 -3.65 10.85
N LEU A 106 -13.44 -3.25 10.01
CA LEU A 106 -13.28 -1.84 9.61
C LEU A 106 -14.46 -1.27 8.80
N ASN A 107 -15.29 -2.10 8.14
CA ASN A 107 -16.45 -1.68 7.33
C ASN A 107 -17.25 -0.53 7.96
N ASN A 108 -17.59 -0.63 9.25
CA ASN A 108 -18.45 0.32 9.95
C ASN A 108 -17.78 1.67 10.26
N SER A 109 -16.48 1.80 9.98
CA SER A 109 -15.66 2.96 10.28
C SER A 109 -14.76 3.37 9.12
N SER A 110 -15.02 2.84 7.91
CA SER A 110 -14.16 3.06 6.75
C SER A 110 -14.94 3.42 5.50
N ILE A 111 -14.35 4.27 4.67
CA ILE A 111 -14.78 4.48 3.29
C ILE A 111 -13.94 3.59 2.36
N GLY A 112 -14.57 2.57 1.78
CA GLY A 112 -13.98 1.74 0.72
C GLY A 112 -14.09 2.34 -0.68
N ILE A 113 -12.97 2.33 -1.41
CA ILE A 113 -12.88 2.73 -2.82
C ILE A 113 -12.32 1.56 -3.64
N GLU A 114 -13.11 1.09 -4.60
CA GLU A 114 -12.72 0.08 -5.59
C GLU A 114 -12.19 0.76 -6.85
N ILE A 115 -11.09 0.26 -7.38
CA ILE A 115 -10.46 0.77 -8.60
C ILE A 115 -10.46 -0.35 -9.62
N VAL A 116 -11.05 -0.12 -10.79
CA VAL A 116 -11.10 -1.15 -11.84
C VAL A 116 -9.68 -1.41 -12.33
N ASN A 117 -9.15 -2.57 -11.98
CA ASN A 117 -7.83 -3.04 -12.35
C ASN A 117 -7.82 -4.58 -12.30
N PRO A 118 -7.19 -5.28 -13.27
CA PRO A 118 -7.16 -6.74 -13.31
C PRO A 118 -6.43 -7.42 -12.14
N GLY A 119 -5.69 -6.67 -11.32
CA GLY A 119 -4.87 -7.18 -10.23
C GLY A 119 -3.58 -7.78 -10.75
N TRP A 120 -3.51 -9.12 -10.83
CA TRP A 120 -2.35 -9.85 -11.34
C TRP A 120 -2.74 -11.14 -12.07
N THR A 121 -1.85 -11.62 -12.92
CA THR A 121 -1.94 -12.95 -13.56
C THR A 121 -0.71 -13.79 -13.23
N ALA A 122 -0.90 -15.10 -13.13
CA ALA A 122 0.21 -16.02 -12.89
C ALA A 122 1.15 -16.05 -14.11
N THR A 123 2.45 -16.02 -13.86
CA THR A 123 3.47 -16.19 -14.91
C THR A 123 3.87 -17.67 -15.02
N PRO A 124 4.39 -18.14 -16.17
CA PRO A 124 4.73 -19.55 -16.39
C PRO A 124 5.76 -20.13 -15.41
N ASP A 125 6.61 -19.29 -14.83
CA ASP A 125 7.60 -19.63 -13.80
C ASP A 125 7.03 -19.66 -12.37
N GLY A 126 5.71 -19.53 -12.21
CA GLY A 126 5.05 -19.54 -10.90
C GLY A 126 5.03 -18.18 -10.19
N GLY A 127 5.50 -17.13 -10.84
CA GLY A 127 5.43 -15.75 -10.35
C GLY A 127 4.08 -15.06 -10.59
N ARG A 128 4.07 -13.74 -10.39
CA ARG A 128 2.88 -12.89 -10.58
C ARG A 128 3.24 -11.65 -11.40
N LEU A 129 2.48 -11.41 -12.46
CA LEU A 129 2.51 -10.17 -13.24
C LEU A 129 1.38 -9.27 -12.77
N PHE A 130 1.71 -8.15 -12.12
CA PHE A 130 0.74 -7.14 -11.70
C PHE A 130 0.46 -6.13 -12.82
N TYR A 131 -0.74 -5.57 -12.85
CA TYR A 131 -1.14 -4.56 -13.84
C TYR A 131 -1.08 -3.13 -13.26
N PRO A 132 -0.48 -2.17 -13.98
CA PRO A 132 -0.38 -0.80 -13.49
C PRO A 132 -1.74 -0.09 -13.50
N PHE A 133 -1.84 0.99 -12.73
CA PHE A 133 -2.99 1.90 -12.75
C PHE A 133 -2.73 3.02 -13.76
N PRO A 134 -3.57 3.21 -14.80
CA PRO A 134 -3.46 4.34 -15.71
C PRO A 134 -3.44 5.68 -14.99
N GLN A 135 -2.64 6.63 -15.51
CA GLN A 135 -2.54 7.98 -14.95
C GLN A 135 -3.92 8.67 -14.85
N SER A 136 -4.80 8.46 -15.84
CA SER A 136 -6.15 9.02 -15.83
C SER A 136 -6.98 8.56 -14.62
N GLN A 137 -6.79 7.33 -14.13
CA GLN A 137 -7.44 6.87 -12.89
C GLN A 137 -6.90 7.61 -11.69
N MET A 138 -5.58 7.84 -11.63
CA MET A 138 -4.94 8.56 -10.53
C MET A 138 -5.37 10.04 -10.50
N ASP A 139 -5.55 10.65 -11.67
CA ASP A 139 -5.98 12.05 -11.82
C ASP A 139 -7.37 12.30 -11.22
N VAL A 140 -8.27 11.31 -11.26
CA VAL A 140 -9.60 11.41 -10.62
C VAL A 140 -9.61 10.88 -9.18
N LEU A 141 -8.77 9.88 -8.88
CA LEU A 141 -8.72 9.25 -7.56
C LEU A 141 -8.12 10.22 -6.53
N ILE A 142 -7.00 10.89 -6.82
CA ILE A 142 -6.32 11.75 -5.84
C ILE A 142 -7.23 12.89 -5.34
N PRO A 143 -7.96 13.65 -6.19
CA PRO A 143 -8.93 14.62 -5.72
C PRO A 143 -10.05 14.02 -4.86
N LEU A 144 -10.56 12.85 -5.23
CA LEU A 144 -11.56 12.13 -4.43
C LEU A 144 -11.03 11.78 -3.04
N LEU A 145 -9.80 11.27 -2.95
CA LEU A 145 -9.16 10.96 -1.67
C LEU A 145 -9.00 12.21 -0.81
N LYS A 146 -8.53 13.32 -1.38
CA LYS A 146 -8.37 14.59 -0.66
C LYS A 146 -9.71 15.09 -0.09
N ASP A 147 -10.77 15.05 -0.89
CA ASP A 147 -12.10 15.45 -0.47
C ASP A 147 -12.61 14.59 0.71
N ILE A 148 -12.55 13.26 0.59
CA ILE A 148 -13.00 12.33 1.64
C ILE A 148 -12.17 12.53 2.92
N VAL A 149 -10.84 12.59 2.79
CA VAL A 149 -9.91 12.78 3.92
C VAL A 149 -10.21 14.08 4.65
N GLN A 150 -10.41 15.19 3.92
CA GLN A 150 -10.73 16.48 4.49
C GLN A 150 -12.10 16.48 5.18
N ARG A 151 -13.15 15.96 4.52
CA ARG A 151 -14.52 15.97 5.05
C ARG A 151 -14.65 15.12 6.32
N HIS A 152 -13.93 14.02 6.42
CA HIS A 152 -14.01 13.11 7.56
C HIS A 152 -12.88 13.29 8.60
N GLY A 153 -11.86 14.10 8.30
CA GLY A 153 -10.69 14.27 9.17
C GLY A 153 -9.89 12.97 9.33
N ILE A 154 -9.73 12.21 8.25
CA ILE A 154 -9.01 10.93 8.26
C ILE A 154 -7.50 11.21 8.36
N ALA A 155 -6.83 10.63 9.36
CA ALA A 155 -5.39 10.78 9.51
C ALA A 155 -4.62 10.02 8.41
N PRO A 156 -3.45 10.50 7.94
CA PRO A 156 -2.70 9.85 6.86
C PRO A 156 -2.33 8.38 7.12
N GLU A 157 -2.09 7.99 8.37
CA GLU A 157 -1.87 6.59 8.78
C GLU A 157 -3.10 5.66 8.64
N ASN A 158 -4.27 6.22 8.34
CA ASN A 158 -5.55 5.53 8.21
C ASN A 158 -6.04 5.48 6.76
N VAL A 159 -5.20 5.91 5.81
CA VAL A 159 -5.38 5.67 4.36
C VAL A 159 -4.57 4.43 3.99
N LEU A 160 -5.29 3.34 3.72
CA LEU A 160 -4.78 1.97 3.76
C LEU A 160 -5.15 1.20 2.50
N GLY A 161 -4.36 0.18 2.17
CA GLY A 161 -4.77 -0.86 1.25
C GLY A 161 -5.56 -1.95 1.96
N HIS A 162 -6.30 -2.76 1.21
CA HIS A 162 -6.91 -3.97 1.77
C HIS A 162 -5.85 -4.96 2.29
N SER A 163 -4.68 -4.99 1.66
CA SER A 163 -3.50 -5.75 2.09
C SER A 163 -2.99 -5.32 3.47
N ASP A 164 -3.13 -4.05 3.83
CA ASP A 164 -2.70 -3.55 5.14
C ASP A 164 -3.58 -4.14 6.27
N ILE A 165 -4.88 -4.22 6.01
CA ILE A 165 -5.88 -4.57 7.04
C ILE A 165 -6.24 -6.07 7.06
N ALA A 166 -5.93 -6.79 5.99
CA ALA A 166 -6.21 -8.21 5.84
C ALA A 166 -5.07 -8.95 5.11
N PRO A 167 -3.80 -8.82 5.56
CA PRO A 167 -2.63 -9.30 4.82
C PRO A 167 -2.70 -10.80 4.52
N GLN A 168 -3.26 -11.60 5.43
CA GLN A 168 -3.39 -13.06 5.27
C GLN A 168 -4.34 -13.49 4.14
N ARG A 169 -5.17 -12.57 3.62
CA ARG A 169 -6.24 -12.87 2.66
C ARG A 169 -6.17 -12.00 1.40
N LYS A 170 -5.62 -10.80 1.51
CA LYS A 170 -5.75 -9.73 0.52
C LYS A 170 -4.39 -9.12 0.18
N GLN A 171 -4.26 -8.72 -1.08
CA GLN A 171 -3.02 -8.20 -1.67
C GLN A 171 -3.25 -6.86 -2.40
N ASP A 172 -4.51 -6.48 -2.59
CA ASP A 172 -4.94 -5.23 -3.19
C ASP A 172 -4.64 -4.03 -2.27
N PRO A 173 -4.23 -2.88 -2.86
CA PRO A 173 -4.21 -2.56 -4.29
C PRO A 173 -2.93 -2.99 -5.05
N GLY A 174 -2.06 -3.82 -4.45
CA GLY A 174 -0.90 -4.39 -5.13
C GLY A 174 0.36 -3.51 -5.09
N PRO A 175 1.49 -4.01 -5.61
CA PRO A 175 2.78 -3.31 -5.57
C PRO A 175 2.92 -2.22 -6.63
N LEU A 176 2.05 -2.23 -7.65
CA LEU A 176 2.01 -1.21 -8.70
C LEU A 176 1.07 -0.05 -8.38
N PHE A 177 0.38 -0.08 -7.23
CA PHE A 177 -0.37 1.08 -6.76
C PHE A 177 0.60 2.18 -6.30
N PRO A 178 0.49 3.42 -6.80
CA PRO A 178 1.50 4.45 -6.61
C PRO A 178 1.40 5.14 -5.24
N TRP A 179 1.65 4.41 -4.14
CA TRP A 179 1.58 4.94 -2.77
C TRP A 179 2.48 6.17 -2.54
N ALA A 180 3.69 6.17 -3.11
CA ALA A 180 4.60 7.31 -3.03
C ALA A 180 3.99 8.60 -3.64
N ARG A 181 3.13 8.47 -4.67
CA ARG A 181 2.42 9.62 -5.23
C ARG A 181 1.39 10.17 -4.24
N LEU A 182 0.64 9.32 -3.55
CA LEU A 182 -0.29 9.76 -2.49
C LEU A 182 0.47 10.45 -1.35
N ALA A 183 1.67 9.98 -1.02
CA ALA A 183 2.51 10.59 0.02
C ALA A 183 2.92 12.03 -0.35
N GLN A 184 3.30 12.27 -1.61
CA GLN A 184 3.61 13.60 -2.14
C GLN A 184 2.41 14.56 -2.04
N GLU A 185 1.20 14.02 -2.04
CA GLU A 185 -0.05 14.77 -1.90
C GLU A 185 -0.50 14.90 -0.42
N GLY A 186 0.29 14.40 0.53
CA GLY A 186 0.01 14.46 1.98
C GLY A 186 -1.06 13.48 2.47
N LEU A 187 -1.44 12.48 1.66
CA LEU A 187 -2.59 11.61 1.95
C LEU A 187 -2.23 10.37 2.79
N VAL A 188 -0.97 9.93 2.77
CA VAL A 188 -0.53 8.69 3.45
C VAL A 188 0.74 8.92 4.26
N LEU A 189 0.90 8.15 5.33
CA LEU A 189 2.16 8.09 6.07
C LEU A 189 3.24 7.42 5.20
N TRP A 190 4.38 8.10 5.04
CA TRP A 190 5.51 7.65 4.24
C TRP A 190 6.84 7.87 4.98
N PRO A 191 7.81 6.94 4.88
CA PRO A 191 9.10 7.10 5.55
C PRO A 191 9.90 8.25 4.92
N ASP A 192 10.62 8.98 5.77
CA ASP A 192 11.63 9.94 5.31
C ASP A 192 12.83 9.18 4.72
N ALA A 193 13.10 9.39 3.43
CA ALA A 193 14.15 8.68 2.70
C ALA A 193 15.57 8.95 3.25
N ASN A 194 15.84 10.16 3.76
CA ASN A 194 17.14 10.48 4.36
C ASN A 194 17.31 9.72 5.67
N ARG A 195 16.27 9.67 6.51
CA ARG A 195 16.29 8.87 7.74
C ARG A 195 16.46 7.38 7.46
N VAL A 196 15.82 6.85 6.42
CA VAL A 196 15.99 5.44 6.01
C VAL A 196 17.44 5.19 5.59
N ALA A 197 18.02 6.06 4.77
CA ALA A 197 19.41 5.95 4.32
C ALA A 197 20.43 6.02 5.48
N LEU A 198 20.15 6.83 6.52
CA LEU A 198 21.00 6.94 7.70
C LEU A 198 21.03 5.66 8.55
N VAL A 199 19.91 4.94 8.63
CA VAL A 199 19.76 3.77 9.52
C VAL A 199 20.09 2.46 8.80
N ARG A 200 19.86 2.35 7.49
CA ARG A 200 20.06 1.12 6.71
C ARG A 200 21.42 0.44 6.93
N PRO A 201 22.57 1.17 6.96
CA PRO A 201 23.87 0.54 7.20
C PRO A 201 23.97 -0.24 8.51
N ILE A 202 23.20 0.12 9.54
CA ILE A 202 23.16 -0.61 10.82
C ILE A 202 22.57 -2.00 10.61
N PHE A 203 21.48 -2.09 9.85
CA PHE A 203 20.81 -3.35 9.57
C PHE A 203 21.50 -4.17 8.48
N ASP A 204 22.28 -3.54 7.60
CA ASP A 204 23.20 -4.24 6.70
C ASP A 204 24.31 -4.94 7.50
N ALA A 205 24.83 -4.29 8.54
CA ALA A 205 25.86 -4.87 9.42
C ALA A 205 25.29 -5.96 10.34
N THR A 206 24.07 -5.79 10.86
CA THR A 206 23.41 -6.77 11.71
C THR A 206 21.90 -6.71 11.53
N LEU A 207 21.36 -7.70 10.82
CA LEU A 207 19.92 -7.83 10.63
C LEU A 207 19.25 -8.24 11.95
N PRO A 208 18.15 -7.57 12.37
CA PRO A 208 17.41 -7.97 13.56
C PRO A 208 16.77 -9.36 13.41
N ASP A 209 16.45 -9.99 14.55
CA ASP A 209 15.70 -11.24 14.56
C ASP A 209 14.24 -11.05 14.12
N VAL A 210 13.54 -12.16 13.86
CA VAL A 210 12.15 -12.14 13.39
C VAL A 210 11.20 -11.52 14.41
N PHE A 211 11.48 -11.68 15.71
CA PHE A 211 10.65 -11.12 16.78
C PHE A 211 10.66 -9.58 16.73
N TRP A 212 11.81 -8.97 16.43
CA TRP A 212 11.93 -7.54 16.19
C TRP A 212 11.03 -7.07 15.02
N PHE A 213 11.04 -7.79 13.88
CA PHE A 213 10.19 -7.44 12.73
C PHE A 213 8.71 -7.53 13.09
N GLN A 214 8.29 -8.60 13.76
CA GLN A 214 6.90 -8.77 14.20
C GLN A 214 6.45 -7.64 15.14
N ARG A 215 7.32 -7.23 16.08
CA ARG A 215 7.05 -6.09 16.97
C ARG A 215 6.91 -4.77 16.22
N LYS A 216 7.78 -4.51 15.25
CA LYS A 216 7.74 -3.27 14.47
C LYS A 216 6.53 -3.23 13.53
N LEU A 217 6.17 -4.34 12.90
CA LEU A 217 4.93 -4.46 12.12
C LEU A 217 3.69 -4.22 12.99
N ALA A 218 3.65 -4.81 14.19
CA ALA A 218 2.56 -4.57 15.15
C ALA A 218 2.50 -3.09 15.60
N THR A 219 3.65 -2.47 15.84
CA THR A 219 3.73 -1.04 16.20
C THR A 219 3.24 -0.13 15.08
N HIS A 220 3.55 -0.48 13.83
CA HIS A 220 3.07 0.25 12.65
C HIS A 220 1.54 0.17 12.51
N GLY A 221 0.97 -1.01 12.77
CA GLY A 221 -0.49 -1.20 12.83
C GLY A 221 -0.99 -2.56 12.36
N PHE A 222 -0.12 -3.45 11.89
CA PHE A 222 -0.54 -4.77 11.44
C PHE A 222 -0.99 -5.66 12.59
N ALA A 223 -2.07 -6.41 12.38
CA ALA A 223 -2.42 -7.54 13.24
C ALA A 223 -1.47 -8.71 12.95
N ILE A 224 -0.60 -9.03 13.91
CA ILE A 224 0.40 -10.09 13.79
C ILE A 224 0.74 -10.67 15.16
N GLN A 225 0.87 -12.01 15.24
CA GLN A 225 1.40 -12.66 16.43
C GLN A 225 2.93 -12.52 16.51
N GLN A 226 3.45 -12.29 17.70
CA GLN A 226 4.88 -12.09 17.95
C GLN A 226 5.51 -13.39 18.46
N THR A 227 5.68 -14.36 17.55
CA THR A 227 6.18 -15.71 17.87
C THR A 227 7.70 -15.85 17.81
N GLY A 228 8.39 -14.91 17.17
CA GLY A 228 9.82 -15.00 16.84
C GLY A 228 10.15 -15.97 15.70
N VAL A 229 9.15 -16.53 15.03
CA VAL A 229 9.32 -17.51 13.95
C VAL A 229 8.92 -16.91 12.61
N LEU A 230 9.73 -17.13 11.56
CA LEU A 230 9.42 -16.69 10.18
C LEU A 230 8.42 -17.66 9.53
N ASP A 231 7.23 -17.72 10.10
CA ASP A 231 6.10 -18.51 9.61
C ASP A 231 5.36 -17.83 8.45
N GLN A 232 4.36 -18.52 7.90
CA GLN A 232 3.57 -17.99 6.77
C GLN A 232 2.89 -16.67 7.13
N GLN A 233 2.36 -16.53 8.35
CA GLN A 233 1.75 -15.28 8.81
C GLN A 233 2.75 -14.14 8.70
N THR A 234 3.94 -14.32 9.25
CA THR A 234 4.99 -13.29 9.28
C THR A 234 5.42 -12.91 7.88
N ARG A 235 5.65 -13.90 7.00
CA ARG A 235 6.01 -13.66 5.59
C ARG A 235 4.94 -12.88 4.86
N THR A 236 3.67 -13.21 5.06
CA THR A 236 2.56 -12.54 4.38
C THR A 236 2.35 -11.11 4.89
N VAL A 237 2.55 -10.83 6.18
CA VAL A 237 2.52 -9.45 6.70
C VAL A 237 3.73 -8.64 6.17
N LEU A 238 4.92 -9.23 6.14
CA LEU A 238 6.10 -8.59 5.55
C LEU A 238 5.87 -8.27 4.07
N GLN A 239 5.31 -9.22 3.31
CA GLN A 239 4.97 -9.02 1.91
C GLN A 239 3.99 -7.85 1.74
N ALA A 240 2.92 -7.76 2.54
CA ALA A 240 1.97 -6.64 2.46
C ALA A 240 2.64 -5.29 2.72
N PHE A 241 3.50 -5.21 3.75
CA PHE A 241 4.29 -4.01 4.05
C PHE A 241 5.24 -3.66 2.89
N GLN A 242 5.96 -4.65 2.36
CA GLN A 242 6.90 -4.47 1.25
C GLN A 242 6.20 -4.05 -0.04
N MET A 243 5.04 -4.62 -0.39
CA MET A 243 4.26 -4.19 -1.55
C MET A 243 3.91 -2.69 -1.48
N LYS A 244 3.70 -2.15 -0.28
CA LYS A 244 3.38 -0.74 -0.07
C LYS A 244 4.62 0.17 -0.09
N TYR A 245 5.67 -0.20 0.65
CA TYR A 245 6.81 0.69 0.92
C TYR A 245 8.09 0.36 0.15
N ARG A 246 8.23 -0.87 -0.36
CA ARG A 246 9.39 -1.38 -1.10
C ARG A 246 8.96 -2.35 -2.23
N PRO A 247 8.18 -1.89 -3.22
CA PRO A 247 7.57 -2.78 -4.23
C PRO A 247 8.56 -3.42 -5.20
N ALA A 248 9.84 -3.05 -5.16
CA ALA A 248 10.89 -3.68 -5.97
C ALA A 248 11.17 -5.13 -5.54
N ASP A 249 10.98 -5.45 -4.25
CA ASP A 249 11.06 -6.81 -3.73
C ASP A 249 10.18 -6.96 -2.48
N PHE A 250 9.15 -7.78 -2.66
CA PHE A 250 8.08 -8.08 -1.71
C PHE A 250 7.92 -9.58 -1.50
N ALA A 251 9.03 -10.32 -1.54
CA ALA A 251 9.03 -11.76 -1.31
C ALA A 251 8.61 -12.17 0.13
N GLY A 252 8.45 -11.21 1.04
CA GLY A 252 8.11 -11.47 2.44
C GLY A 252 9.30 -11.96 3.26
N ASN A 253 10.53 -11.71 2.78
CA ASN A 253 11.76 -12.01 3.51
C ASN A 253 12.21 -10.78 4.32
N PRO A 254 12.68 -10.97 5.57
CA PRO A 254 13.33 -9.90 6.31
C PRO A 254 14.63 -9.46 5.62
N ASP A 255 14.83 -8.15 5.49
CA ASP A 255 16.07 -7.55 4.97
C ASP A 255 16.33 -6.19 5.61
N ALA A 256 17.53 -5.65 5.38
CA ALA A 256 18.00 -4.41 6.01
C ALA A 256 17.19 -3.16 5.58
N GLU A 257 16.70 -3.14 4.34
CA GLU A 257 15.90 -2.04 3.82
C GLU A 257 14.51 -2.01 4.46
N THR A 258 13.87 -3.18 4.55
CA THR A 258 12.60 -3.38 5.24
C THR A 258 12.73 -3.03 6.73
N ALA A 259 13.83 -3.41 7.38
CA ALA A 259 14.12 -3.01 8.75
C ALA A 259 14.25 -1.49 8.89
N ALA A 260 15.00 -0.83 8.00
CA ALA A 260 15.17 0.63 8.03
C ALA A 260 13.84 1.37 7.83
N LEU A 261 13.01 0.92 6.88
CA LEU A 261 11.68 1.46 6.63
C LEU A 261 10.78 1.34 7.87
N LEU A 262 10.76 0.16 8.51
CA LEU A 262 9.99 -0.08 9.73
C LEU A 262 10.49 0.77 10.90
N GLU A 263 11.81 0.89 11.08
CA GLU A 263 12.39 1.72 12.12
C GLU A 263 11.97 3.18 11.97
N VAL A 264 12.08 3.74 10.77
CA VAL A 264 11.70 5.13 10.49
C VAL A 264 10.19 5.36 10.63
N LEU A 265 9.35 4.42 10.19
CA LEU A 265 7.89 4.53 10.28
C LEU A 265 7.35 4.36 11.70
N THR A 266 8.08 3.67 12.57
CA THR A 266 7.65 3.40 13.95
C THR A 266 8.33 4.30 15.00
N THR A 267 9.29 5.12 14.57
CA THR A 267 10.01 6.06 15.42
C THR A 267 9.59 7.49 15.07
N PRO A 268 9.08 8.28 16.04
CA PRO A 268 8.64 9.65 15.81
C PRO A 268 9.67 10.48 15.02
N ALA A 269 9.19 11.41 14.18
CA ALA A 269 10.05 12.21 13.30
C ALA A 269 11.20 12.92 14.04
N ASN A 270 10.93 13.40 15.25
CA ASN A 270 11.88 14.16 16.07
C ASN A 270 12.66 13.29 17.06
N ALA A 271 12.42 11.98 17.10
CA ALA A 271 13.14 11.08 17.98
C ALA A 271 14.49 10.66 17.35
N PRO A 272 15.56 10.54 18.16
CA PRO A 272 16.84 10.05 17.67
C PRO A 272 16.69 8.62 17.16
N LEU A 273 17.27 8.36 16.00
CA LEU A 273 17.38 7.03 15.41
C LEU A 273 18.70 6.39 15.84
N PRO A 274 18.80 5.05 15.84
CA PRO A 274 20.11 4.41 15.93
C PRO A 274 20.96 4.88 14.73
N VAL A 275 22.19 5.31 15.00
CA VAL A 275 23.15 5.76 13.97
C VAL A 275 24.49 5.08 14.21
N ILE A 276 25.19 4.71 13.13
CA ILE A 276 26.61 4.33 13.23
C ILE A 276 27.37 5.64 13.46
N LEU A 277 27.96 5.81 14.65
CA LEU A 277 28.91 6.89 14.86
C LEU A 277 30.16 6.61 14.02
N PRO A 278 30.71 7.60 13.30
CA PRO A 278 32.02 7.42 12.69
C PRO A 278 33.03 7.06 13.81
N PRO A 279 34.05 6.24 13.51
CA PRO A 279 35.10 5.98 14.48
C PRO A 279 35.65 7.33 14.95
N PRO A 280 35.96 7.49 16.26
CA PRO A 280 36.57 8.72 16.74
C PRO A 280 37.80 8.99 15.89
N VAL A 281 37.89 10.20 15.32
CA VAL A 281 39.07 10.61 14.57
C VAL A 281 40.22 10.63 15.57
N THR A 282 41.03 9.57 15.57
CA THR A 282 42.29 9.56 16.31
C THR A 282 43.18 10.59 15.63
N THR A 283 43.21 11.80 16.17
CA THR A 283 44.25 12.76 15.78
C THR A 283 45.56 12.22 16.34
N SER A 284 46.29 11.47 15.50
CA SER A 284 47.69 11.18 15.79
C SER A 284 48.39 12.52 16.02
N PRO A 285 49.14 12.70 17.12
CA PRO A 285 49.85 13.94 17.36
C PRO A 285 50.79 14.20 16.17
N VAL A 286 50.65 15.39 15.58
CA VAL A 286 51.56 15.88 14.54
C VAL A 286 52.99 15.79 15.10
N PRO A 287 53.93 15.09 14.45
CA PRO A 287 55.31 15.08 14.91
C PRO A 287 55.82 16.52 14.94
N MET A 288 56.22 16.99 16.11
CA MET A 288 56.82 18.31 16.27
C MET A 288 58.16 18.28 15.51
N LEU A 289 58.24 19.04 14.41
CA LEU A 289 59.46 19.16 13.63
C LEU A 289 60.55 19.76 14.54
N PRO A 290 61.74 19.14 14.68
CA PRO A 290 62.80 19.73 15.48
C PRO A 290 63.30 21.04 14.83
N PRO A 291 63.79 22.00 15.63
CA PRO A 291 64.25 23.29 15.12
C PRO A 291 65.46 23.10 14.18
N ALA A 292 65.45 23.85 13.07
CA ALA A 292 66.50 23.80 12.06
C ALA A 292 67.85 24.29 12.61
N THR A 293 68.89 23.47 12.46
CA THR A 293 70.29 23.80 12.75
C THR A 293 70.84 24.75 11.68
N PRO A 294 71.65 25.77 12.02
CA PRO A 294 72.25 26.66 11.02
C PRO A 294 73.29 25.94 10.14
N PRO A 295 73.49 26.40 8.89
CA PRO A 295 74.32 25.68 7.92
C PRO A 295 75.83 25.82 8.24
N ALA A 296 76.55 24.71 8.10
CA ALA A 296 78.01 24.66 8.14
C ALA A 296 78.62 25.13 6.80
N PRO A 297 79.86 25.65 6.79
CA PRO A 297 80.48 26.24 5.61
C PRO A 297 80.86 25.20 4.56
N VAL A 298 80.71 25.60 3.29
CA VAL A 298 80.93 24.80 2.08
C VAL A 298 82.43 24.52 1.88
N VAL A 299 82.79 23.25 1.72
CA VAL A 299 84.11 22.79 1.26
C VAL A 299 83.94 22.16 -0.14
N PRO A 300 84.83 22.44 -1.12
CA PRO A 300 84.64 21.95 -2.48
C PRO A 300 85.15 20.51 -2.69
N GLU A 301 84.24 19.72 -3.25
CA GLU A 301 84.38 18.72 -4.32
C GLU A 301 85.47 17.62 -4.28
N THR A 302 85.01 16.37 -4.30
CA THR A 302 85.63 15.28 -5.08
C THR A 302 84.55 14.36 -5.65
N ALA A 303 84.56 14.14 -6.96
CA ALA A 303 83.71 13.22 -7.71
C ALA A 303 84.26 11.77 -7.70
N PRO A 304 83.58 10.76 -8.28
CA PRO A 304 82.84 9.72 -7.55
C PRO A 304 83.49 8.31 -7.61
N ALA A 305 83.08 7.41 -6.71
CA ALA A 305 83.38 5.98 -6.78
C ALA A 305 82.15 5.17 -7.25
N PRO A 306 82.32 4.05 -7.98
CA PRO A 306 81.26 3.42 -8.76
C PRO A 306 80.26 2.60 -7.93
N ALA A 307 79.01 2.57 -8.40
CA ALA A 307 77.91 1.81 -7.81
C ALA A 307 78.09 0.29 -8.00
N ALA A 308 77.87 -0.46 -6.92
CA ALA A 308 77.77 -1.92 -6.93
C ALA A 308 76.45 -2.40 -7.57
N PRO A 309 76.41 -3.59 -8.19
CA PRO A 309 75.26 -4.05 -8.96
C PRO A 309 74.09 -4.49 -8.06
N VAL A 310 72.88 -4.16 -8.51
CA VAL A 310 71.60 -4.56 -7.92
C VAL A 310 71.30 -6.02 -8.29
N PRO A 311 70.87 -6.89 -7.36
CA PRO A 311 70.50 -8.26 -7.70
C PRO A 311 69.14 -8.32 -8.40
N VAL A 312 69.07 -9.15 -9.45
CA VAL A 312 67.87 -9.47 -10.25
C VAL A 312 66.96 -10.44 -9.47
N PRO A 313 65.65 -10.19 -9.36
CA PRO A 313 64.74 -11.15 -8.73
C PRO A 313 64.44 -12.34 -9.67
N THR A 314 64.47 -13.54 -9.10
CA THR A 314 64.16 -14.82 -9.76
C THR A 314 62.65 -14.94 -10.05
N PRO A 315 62.20 -15.53 -11.17
CA PRO A 315 60.77 -15.68 -11.46
C PRO A 315 60.11 -16.72 -10.55
N ALA A 316 58.95 -16.39 -9.99
CA ALA A 316 58.11 -17.32 -9.25
C ALA A 316 57.41 -18.32 -10.20
N VAL A 317 57.44 -19.60 -9.84
CA VAL A 317 56.74 -20.70 -10.53
C VAL A 317 55.23 -20.60 -10.28
N PRO A 318 54.37 -20.69 -11.30
CA PRO A 318 52.92 -20.66 -11.10
C PRO A 318 52.41 -21.99 -10.51
N ALA A 319 51.51 -21.89 -9.53
CA ALA A 319 50.80 -23.02 -8.94
C ALA A 319 49.79 -23.63 -9.95
N PRO A 320 49.49 -24.95 -9.85
CA PRO A 320 48.60 -25.62 -10.79
C PRO A 320 47.13 -25.22 -10.59
N VAL A 321 46.44 -25.03 -11.72
CA VAL A 321 45.00 -24.74 -11.81
C VAL A 321 44.19 -26.00 -11.48
N PRO A 322 43.18 -25.94 -10.59
CA PRO A 322 42.31 -27.09 -10.34
C PRO A 322 41.31 -27.29 -11.50
N THR A 323 41.17 -28.53 -11.94
CA THR A 323 40.20 -28.99 -12.95
C THR A 323 38.75 -28.90 -12.42
N PRO A 324 37.76 -28.58 -13.26
CA PRO A 324 36.35 -28.53 -12.85
C PRO A 324 35.82 -29.94 -12.58
N ALA A 325 35.09 -30.10 -11.46
CA ALA A 325 34.37 -31.32 -11.14
C ALA A 325 33.15 -31.50 -12.05
N THR A 326 32.97 -32.71 -12.56
CA THR A 326 31.81 -33.16 -13.35
C THR A 326 30.52 -33.05 -12.51
N PRO A 327 29.43 -32.46 -13.03
CA PRO A 327 28.16 -32.39 -12.30
C PRO A 327 27.51 -33.78 -12.16
N PRO A 328 26.80 -34.05 -11.05
CA PRO A 328 26.15 -35.33 -10.84
C PRO A 328 24.94 -35.53 -11.76
N ILE A 329 24.73 -36.78 -12.17
CA ILE A 329 23.59 -37.25 -12.96
C ILE A 329 22.29 -37.09 -12.15
N PRO A 330 21.19 -36.53 -12.72
CA PRO A 330 19.92 -36.41 -12.01
C PRO A 330 19.31 -37.78 -11.70
N ALA A 331 18.76 -37.95 -10.50
CA ALA A 331 17.97 -39.11 -10.11
C ALA A 331 16.65 -39.20 -10.92
N PRO A 332 16.14 -40.41 -11.20
CA PRO A 332 14.91 -40.57 -11.97
C PRO A 332 13.69 -40.04 -11.21
N VAL A 333 12.84 -39.30 -11.93
CA VAL A 333 11.59 -38.71 -11.46
C VAL A 333 10.59 -39.83 -11.12
N PRO A 334 9.95 -39.84 -9.93
CA PRO A 334 8.88 -40.79 -9.63
C PRO A 334 7.64 -40.51 -10.47
N ALA A 335 7.00 -41.58 -10.97
CA ALA A 335 5.81 -41.51 -11.80
C ALA A 335 4.65 -40.77 -11.11
N ALA A 336 3.94 -39.95 -11.88
CA ALA A 336 2.79 -39.18 -11.43
C ALA A 336 1.65 -40.10 -10.92
N PRO A 337 0.94 -39.72 -9.84
CA PRO A 337 -0.25 -40.45 -9.41
C PRO A 337 -1.38 -40.29 -10.43
N ALA A 338 -2.12 -41.37 -10.65
CA ALA A 338 -3.26 -41.44 -11.56
C ALA A 338 -4.34 -40.40 -11.21
N ALA A 339 -4.94 -39.80 -12.24
CA ALA A 339 -6.02 -38.84 -12.12
C ALA A 339 -7.24 -39.44 -11.40
N PRO A 340 -7.95 -38.66 -10.56
CA PRO A 340 -9.20 -39.12 -9.94
C PRO A 340 -10.30 -39.26 -11.01
N ALA A 341 -11.07 -40.34 -10.89
CA ALA A 341 -12.20 -40.65 -11.75
C ALA A 341 -13.27 -39.53 -11.70
N ALA A 342 -13.86 -39.24 -12.86
CA ALA A 342 -14.94 -38.28 -13.01
C ALA A 342 -16.16 -38.65 -12.15
N PRO A 343 -16.87 -37.66 -11.57
CA PRO A 343 -18.08 -37.94 -10.81
C PRO A 343 -19.22 -38.42 -11.73
N ALA A 344 -19.89 -39.48 -11.30
CA ALA A 344 -21.08 -40.00 -11.96
C ALA A 344 -22.19 -38.94 -12.03
N THR A 345 -22.78 -38.80 -13.21
CA THR A 345 -23.96 -37.98 -13.47
C THR A 345 -25.18 -38.52 -12.72
N ALA A 346 -25.78 -37.69 -11.87
CA ALA A 346 -27.09 -37.97 -11.28
C ALA A 346 -28.21 -37.79 -12.33
N PRO A 347 -29.29 -38.60 -12.29
CA PRO A 347 -30.37 -38.52 -13.27
C PRO A 347 -31.23 -37.26 -13.06
N ALA A 348 -31.65 -36.66 -14.17
CA ALA A 348 -32.52 -35.50 -14.21
C ALA A 348 -33.93 -35.84 -13.67
N VAL A 349 -34.43 -35.00 -12.76
CA VAL A 349 -35.83 -34.98 -12.31
C VAL A 349 -36.65 -34.19 -13.36
N PRO A 350 -37.75 -34.74 -13.92
CA PRO A 350 -38.61 -33.97 -14.82
C PRO A 350 -39.49 -33.01 -14.01
N ALA A 351 -39.40 -31.71 -14.29
CA ALA A 351 -40.32 -30.70 -13.78
C ALA A 351 -41.49 -30.48 -14.77
N SER A 352 -42.69 -30.46 -14.19
CA SER A 352 -44.04 -30.40 -14.80
C SER A 352 -44.30 -29.28 -15.82
N PRO A 353 -45.29 -29.47 -16.72
CA PRO A 353 -45.64 -28.48 -17.74
C PRO A 353 -46.30 -27.22 -17.17
N ALA A 354 -45.94 -26.09 -17.77
CA ALA A 354 -46.49 -24.76 -17.50
C ALA A 354 -47.97 -24.67 -17.90
N VAL A 355 -48.77 -24.06 -17.01
CA VAL A 355 -50.14 -23.63 -17.30
C VAL A 355 -50.05 -22.36 -18.18
N VAL A 356 -50.56 -22.48 -19.39
CA VAL A 356 -50.79 -21.38 -20.32
C VAL A 356 -52.01 -20.59 -19.84
N ASN A 357 -51.84 -19.30 -19.62
CA ASN A 357 -52.95 -18.35 -19.56
C ASN A 357 -52.68 -17.22 -20.56
N THR A 358 -53.58 -17.13 -21.53
CA THR A 358 -53.81 -15.96 -22.39
C THR A 358 -55.30 -15.94 -22.74
N PRO A 359 -55.91 -14.80 -23.07
CA PRO A 359 -55.44 -13.42 -22.95
C PRO A 359 -56.03 -12.65 -21.76
#